data_AF-A0A7W4Z0Q3-F1
#
_entry.id   AF-A0A7W4Z0Q3-F1
#
_cell.length_a   1.000
_cell.length_b   1.000
_cell.length_c   1.000
_cell.angle_alpha   90.00
_cell.angle_beta   90.00
_cell.angle_gamma   90.00
#
_symmetry.space_group_name_H-M   'P 1'
#
loop_
_entity.id
_entity.type
_entity.pdbx_description
1 polymer ?
#
loop_
_entity_poly.entity_id
_entity_poly.type
_entity_poly.pdbx_seq_one_letter_code
_entity_poly.pdbx_strand_id
1 'polypeptide(L)'
;MQKDCAQCGEVFEAKRSTAKYCGDRCRQQARRKVPAAEAEAIEPRLPSIVTTTQAELTRIGKLDTVLGAQAMTLAQRMTSMKDTGSAIAALSRELDRVMLRVAAGAAKQEDQLASARRRRDEKRRAAAEAREA
;
A
#
# COMPACT_ATOMS: atom_id res chain seq x y z
N MET A 1 8.52 -13.25 -31.50
CA MET A 1 8.23 -14.40 -30.59
C MET A 1 7.99 -13.87 -29.19
N GLN A 2 6.96 -14.31 -28.46
CA GLN A 2 6.72 -13.83 -27.09
C GLN A 2 7.62 -14.55 -26.08
N LYS A 3 8.17 -13.81 -25.11
CA LYS A 3 9.03 -14.32 -24.03
C LYS A 3 8.81 -13.54 -22.74
N ASP A 4 9.05 -14.18 -21.60
CA ASP A 4 9.05 -13.50 -20.30
C ASP A 4 10.40 -12.84 -20.02
N CYS A 5 10.38 -11.62 -19.50
CA CYS A 5 11.58 -10.90 -19.11
C CYS A 5 12.18 -11.51 -17.84
N ALA A 6 13.43 -11.99 -17.89
CA ALA A 6 14.12 -12.59 -16.75
C ALA A 6 14.37 -11.62 -15.57
N GLN A 7 14.14 -10.32 -15.75
CA GLN A 7 14.32 -9.32 -14.71
C GLN A 7 13.01 -8.86 -14.08
N CYS A 8 11.95 -8.64 -14.87
CA CYS A 8 10.69 -8.06 -14.38
C CYS A 8 9.46 -8.96 -14.59
N GLY A 9 9.60 -10.13 -15.22
CA GLY A 9 8.54 -11.11 -15.42
C GLY A 9 7.51 -10.77 -16.51
N GLU A 10 7.60 -9.60 -17.15
CA GLU A 10 6.63 -9.22 -18.19
C GLU A 10 6.88 -9.93 -19.52
N VAL A 11 5.79 -10.31 -20.18
CA VAL A 11 5.77 -10.83 -21.54
C VAL A 11 6.18 -9.71 -22.51
N PHE A 12 7.15 -9.99 -23.39
CA PHE A 12 7.58 -9.05 -24.42
C PHE A 12 7.82 -9.74 -25.76
N GLU A 13 7.74 -8.96 -26.84
CA GLU A 13 8.07 -9.45 -28.17
C GLU A 13 9.60 -9.45 -28.38
N ALA A 14 10.17 -10.65 -28.39
CA ALA A 14 11.59 -10.85 -28.64
C ALA A 14 11.91 -10.85 -30.13
N LYS A 15 12.87 -9.98 -30.52
CA LYS A 15 13.47 -9.93 -31.87
C LYS A 15 14.40 -11.12 -32.18
N ARG A 16 14.86 -11.85 -31.16
CA ARG A 16 15.78 -13.00 -31.29
C ARG A 16 15.52 -14.05 -30.22
N SER A 17 15.80 -15.31 -30.52
CA SER A 17 15.60 -16.44 -29.59
C SER A 17 16.47 -16.34 -28.34
N THR A 18 17.60 -15.63 -28.38
CA THR A 18 18.48 -15.42 -27.23
C THR A 18 18.13 -14.17 -26.40
N ALA A 19 17.05 -13.45 -26.73
CA ALA A 19 16.63 -12.29 -25.94
C ALA A 19 16.09 -12.74 -24.57
N LYS A 20 16.67 -12.17 -23.50
CA LYS A 20 16.33 -12.47 -22.10
C LYS A 20 15.56 -11.34 -21.38
N TYR A 21 15.59 -10.13 -21.92
CA TYR A 21 15.06 -8.94 -21.25
C TYR A 21 14.22 -8.11 -22.21
N CYS A 22 13.15 -7.50 -21.71
CA CYS A 22 12.22 -6.68 -22.48
C CYS A 22 12.82 -5.35 -22.99
N GLY A 23 13.95 -4.89 -22.40
CA GLY A 23 14.62 -3.66 -22.81
C GLY A 23 15.93 -3.41 -22.06
N ASP A 24 16.58 -2.29 -22.37
CA ASP A 24 17.92 -1.99 -21.85
C ASP A 24 17.95 -1.69 -20.36
N ARG A 25 16.89 -1.10 -19.80
CA ARG A 25 16.76 -0.90 -18.35
C ARG A 25 16.83 -2.23 -17.59
N CYS A 26 16.01 -3.20 -17.99
CA CYS A 26 16.00 -4.53 -17.38
C CYS A 26 17.33 -5.27 -17.56
N ARG A 27 17.96 -5.11 -18.73
CA ARG A 27 19.31 -5.65 -19.00
C ARG A 27 20.36 -5.06 -18.06
N GLN A 28 20.37 -3.74 -17.86
CA GLN A 28 21.32 -3.07 -16.97
C GLN A 28 21.06 -3.44 -15.51
N GLN A 29 19.80 -3.53 -15.09
CA GLN A 29 19.44 -3.87 -13.72
C GLN A 29 19.82 -5.31 -13.37
N ALA A 30 19.61 -6.25 -14.29
CA ALA A 30 20.06 -7.64 -14.11
C ALA A 30 21.58 -7.76 -13.95
N ARG A 31 22.37 -6.88 -14.60
CA ARG A 31 23.83 -6.83 -14.43
C ARG A 31 24.26 -6.29 -13.06
N ARG A 32 23.43 -5.48 -12.42
CA ARG A 32 23.72 -4.85 -11.11
C ARG A 32 23.22 -5.69 -9.92
N LYS A 33 22.49 -6.78 -10.16
CA LYS A 33 22.03 -7.66 -9.09
C LYS A 33 23.24 -8.37 -8.46
N VAL A 34 23.26 -8.39 -7.13
CA VAL A 34 24.15 -9.22 -6.32
C VAL A 34 23.85 -10.70 -6.67
N PRO A 35 24.85 -11.58 -6.81
CA PRO A 35 24.63 -12.98 -7.16
C PRO A 35 23.64 -13.66 -6.21
N ALA A 36 22.80 -14.54 -6.76
CA ALA A 36 21.68 -15.17 -6.07
C ALA A 36 22.08 -15.88 -4.75
N ALA A 37 23.33 -16.34 -4.64
CA ALA A 37 23.89 -16.95 -3.44
C ALA A 37 23.84 -16.06 -2.18
N GLU A 38 23.82 -14.74 -2.32
CA GLU A 38 23.70 -13.80 -1.18
C GLU A 38 22.26 -13.38 -0.90
N ALA A 39 21.31 -13.67 -1.81
CA ALA A 39 19.90 -13.32 -1.67
C ALA A 39 19.04 -14.46 -1.08
N GLU A 40 19.61 -15.66 -0.92
CA GLU A 40 18.88 -16.92 -0.70
C GLU A 40 18.37 -17.13 0.74
N ALA A 41 18.45 -16.13 1.62
CA ALA A 41 18.22 -16.32 3.07
C ALA A 41 16.95 -15.67 3.66
N ILE A 42 16.01 -15.15 2.86
CA ILE A 42 14.79 -14.54 3.41
C ILE A 42 13.57 -15.19 2.80
N GLU A 43 13.11 -16.29 3.39
CA GLU A 43 11.71 -16.71 3.22
C GLU A 43 10.82 -15.65 3.87
N PRO A 44 9.98 -14.93 3.12
CA PRO A 44 9.05 -13.99 3.74
C PRO A 44 7.92 -14.82 4.37
N ARG A 45 8.09 -15.20 5.63
CA ARG A 45 7.01 -15.74 6.47
C ARG A 45 5.98 -14.67 6.87
N LEU A 46 6.25 -13.42 6.53
CA LEU A 46 5.39 -12.28 6.84
C LEU A 46 4.44 -11.99 5.67
N PRO A 47 3.21 -11.51 5.95
CA PRO A 47 2.31 -11.03 4.91
C PRO A 47 2.95 -9.95 4.06
N SER A 48 2.57 -9.88 2.78
CA SER A 48 3.07 -8.83 1.89
C SER A 48 2.63 -7.45 2.38
N ILE A 49 3.42 -6.42 2.08
CA ILE A 49 3.06 -5.03 2.40
C ILE A 49 1.70 -4.64 1.80
N VAL A 50 1.33 -5.20 0.65
CA VAL A 50 0.01 -4.99 0.02
C VAL A 50 -1.10 -5.53 0.90
N THR A 51 -0.96 -6.77 1.37
CA THR A 51 -1.93 -7.44 2.22
C THR A 51 -2.11 -6.71 3.55
N THR A 52 -1.00 -6.34 4.19
CA THR A 52 -1.01 -5.61 5.46
C THR A 52 -1.62 -4.21 5.31
N THR A 53 -1.26 -3.47 4.25
CA THR A 53 -1.83 -2.14 3.97
C THR A 53 -3.33 -2.22 3.73
N GLN A 54 -3.79 -3.20 2.96
CA GLN A 54 -5.22 -3.40 2.71
C GLN A 54 -5.97 -3.68 4.02
N ALA A 55 -5.46 -4.59 4.85
CA ALA A 55 -6.07 -4.93 6.13
C ALA A 55 -6.23 -3.70 7.04
N GLU A 56 -5.19 -2.86 7.13
CA GLU A 56 -5.24 -1.62 7.92
C GLU A 56 -6.28 -0.63 7.37
N LEU A 57 -6.31 -0.41 6.05
CA LEU A 57 -7.26 0.48 5.42
C LEU A 57 -8.71 -0.01 5.57
N THR A 58 -8.95 -1.31 5.48
CA THR A 58 -10.26 -1.92 5.73
C THR A 58 -10.66 -1.73 7.19
N ARG A 59 -9.75 -1.99 8.14
CA ARG A 59 -10.00 -1.86 9.59
C ARG A 59 -10.48 -0.45 9.98
N ILE A 60 -9.93 0.58 9.33
CA ILE A 60 -10.30 1.98 9.59
C ILE A 60 -11.36 2.53 8.62
N GLY A 61 -11.90 1.70 7.72
CA GLY A 61 -12.95 2.08 6.77
C GLY A 61 -12.50 3.13 5.74
N LYS A 62 -11.23 3.09 5.32
CA LYS A 62 -10.63 4.06 4.38
C LYS A 62 -10.14 3.45 3.07
N LEU A 63 -10.38 2.16 2.84
CA LEU A 63 -9.97 1.47 1.62
C LEU A 63 -10.49 2.17 0.35
N ASP A 64 -11.78 2.51 0.33
CA ASP A 64 -12.45 3.09 -0.83
C ASP A 64 -12.36 4.63 -0.89
N THR A 65 -11.27 5.19 -0.37
CA THR A 65 -11.01 6.63 -0.42
C THR A 65 -9.84 6.95 -1.34
N VAL A 66 -9.72 8.20 -1.78
CA VAL A 66 -8.58 8.65 -2.61
C VAL A 66 -7.24 8.32 -1.94
N LEU A 67 -7.13 8.57 -0.63
CA LEU A 67 -5.90 8.25 0.12
C LEU A 67 -5.69 6.74 0.28
N GLY A 68 -6.76 5.95 0.42
CA GLY A 68 -6.70 4.49 0.42
C GLY A 68 -6.18 3.93 -0.90
N ALA A 69 -6.72 4.40 -2.02
CA ALA A 69 -6.26 4.02 -3.36
C ALA A 69 -4.79 4.41 -3.61
N GLN A 70 -4.37 5.58 -3.12
CA GLN A 70 -2.97 6.02 -3.19
C GLN A 70 -2.05 5.10 -2.38
N ALA A 71 -2.42 4.75 -1.15
CA ALA A 71 -1.65 3.83 -0.31
C ALA A 71 -1.51 2.45 -0.97
N MET A 72 -2.60 1.91 -1.53
CA MET A 72 -2.57 0.62 -2.26
C MET A 72 -1.65 0.67 -3.48
N THR A 73 -1.65 1.76 -4.23
CA THR A 73 -0.76 1.95 -5.39
C THR A 73 0.71 1.96 -4.97
N LEU A 74 1.03 2.67 -3.88
CA LEU A 74 2.40 2.72 -3.34
C LEU A 74 2.86 1.33 -2.86
N ALA A 75 2.02 0.62 -2.10
CA ALA A 75 2.32 -0.72 -1.60
C ALA A 75 2.57 -1.73 -2.74
N GLN A 76 1.71 -1.73 -3.77
CA GLN A 76 1.89 -2.58 -4.95
C GLN A 76 3.22 -2.26 -5.65
N ARG A 77 3.54 -0.98 -5.81
CA ARG A 77 4.77 -0.58 -6.49
C ARG A 77 6.03 -0.95 -5.71
N MET A 78 5.99 -0.97 -4.37
CA MET A 78 7.10 -1.46 -3.54
C MET A 78 7.42 -2.95 -3.75
N THR A 79 6.44 -3.73 -4.21
CA THR A 79 6.65 -5.15 -4.58
C THR A 79 7.13 -5.34 -6.03
N SER A 80 7.26 -4.27 -6.81
CA SER A 80 7.68 -4.33 -8.20
C SER A 80 9.17 -4.61 -8.34
N MET A 81 9.52 -5.56 -9.22
CA MET A 81 10.92 -5.84 -9.58
C MET A 81 11.54 -4.78 -10.51
N LYS A 82 10.79 -3.76 -10.93
CA LYS A 82 11.26 -2.70 -11.85
C LYS A 82 11.91 -1.52 -11.15
N ASP A 83 11.65 -1.36 -9.87
CA ASP A 83 12.15 -0.23 -9.09
C ASP A 83 13.53 -0.53 -8.49
N THR A 84 14.33 0.51 -8.30
CA THR A 84 15.64 0.41 -7.66
C THR A 84 15.46 0.45 -6.14
N GLY A 85 16.45 -0.02 -5.36
CA GLY A 85 16.38 0.09 -3.89
C GLY A 85 16.15 1.53 -3.39
N SER A 86 16.75 2.53 -4.06
CA SER A 86 16.51 3.94 -3.76
C SER A 86 15.07 4.40 -4.06
N ALA A 87 14.46 3.90 -5.13
CA ALA A 87 13.06 4.16 -5.45
C ALA A 87 12.14 3.49 -4.43
N ILE A 88 12.41 2.25 -4.02
CA ILE A 88 11.67 1.55 -2.97
C ILE A 88 11.74 2.31 -1.64
N ALA A 89 12.92 2.82 -1.25
CA ALA A 89 13.07 3.62 -0.04
C ALA A 89 12.26 4.94 -0.09
N ALA A 90 12.17 5.58 -1.27
CA ALA A 90 11.34 6.75 -1.46
C ALA A 90 9.84 6.42 -1.37
N LEU A 91 9.41 5.31 -1.99
CA LEU A 91 8.04 4.82 -1.92
C LEU A 91 7.63 4.46 -0.49
N SER A 92 8.52 3.83 0.29
CA SER A 92 8.30 3.50 1.70
C SER A 92 7.97 4.74 2.52
N ARG A 93 8.78 5.80 2.39
CA ARG A 93 8.53 7.07 3.12
C ARG A 93 7.22 7.73 2.69
N GLU A 94 6.85 7.62 1.42
CA GLU A 94 5.58 8.17 0.95
C GLU A 94 4.39 7.37 1.44
N LEU A 95 4.49 6.04 1.49
CA LEU A 95 3.47 5.18 2.08
C LEU A 95 3.24 5.54 3.55
N ASP A 96 4.32 5.73 4.34
CA ASP A 96 4.22 6.18 5.73
C ASP A 96 3.47 7.51 5.85
N ARG A 97 3.80 8.50 5.01
CA ARG A 97 3.12 9.81 5.01
C ARG A 97 1.64 9.70 4.67
N VAL A 98 1.28 8.88 3.67
CA VAL A 98 -0.11 8.66 3.30
C VAL A 98 -0.87 7.97 4.44
N MET A 99 -0.30 6.92 5.02
CA MET A 99 -0.92 6.19 6.14
C MET A 99 -1.12 7.08 7.37
N LEU A 100 -0.18 7.98 7.68
CA LEU A 100 -0.35 8.98 8.73
C LEU A 100 -1.53 9.92 8.47
N ARG A 101 -1.71 10.39 7.22
CA ARG A 101 -2.86 11.23 6.85
C ARG A 101 -4.17 10.47 6.94
N VAL A 102 -4.19 9.21 6.51
CA VAL A 102 -5.38 8.35 6.61
C VAL A 102 -5.76 8.15 8.08
N ALA A 103 -4.80 7.79 8.93
CA ALA A 103 -5.03 7.59 10.36
C ALA A 103 -5.55 8.87 11.04
N ALA A 104 -4.93 10.02 10.76
CA ALA A 104 -5.39 11.30 11.29
C ALA A 104 -6.82 11.66 10.83
N GLY A 105 -7.16 11.34 9.57
CA GLY A 105 -8.52 11.52 9.04
C GLY A 105 -9.55 10.59 9.70
N ALA A 106 -9.16 9.35 10.00
CA ALA A 106 -10.01 8.38 10.70
C ALA A 106 -10.30 8.82 12.15
N ALA A 107 -9.26 9.22 12.89
CA ALA A 107 -9.40 9.71 14.27
C ALA A 107 -10.35 10.93 14.36
N LYS A 108 -10.19 11.91 13.45
CA LYS A 108 -11.08 13.09 13.39
C LYS A 108 -12.54 12.72 13.14
N GLN A 109 -12.80 11.72 12.29
CA GLN A 109 -14.17 11.27 12.02
C GLN A 109 -14.79 10.61 13.26
N GLU A 110 -14.03 9.79 13.98
CA GLU A 110 -14.48 9.16 15.22
C GLU A 110 -14.82 10.19 16.30
N ASP A 111 -13.96 11.20 16.49
CA ASP A 111 -14.21 12.30 17.43
C ASP A 111 -15.51 13.06 17.12
N GLN A 112 -15.74 13.36 15.83
CA GLN A 112 -16.97 14.00 15.38
C GLN A 112 -18.20 13.15 15.71
N LEU A 113 -18.15 11.85 15.41
CA LEU A 113 -19.25 10.91 15.71
C LEU A 113 -19.50 10.80 17.21
N ALA A 114 -18.44 10.72 18.02
CA ALA A 114 -18.54 10.68 19.48
C ALA A 114 -19.17 11.96 20.03
N SER A 115 -18.76 13.13 19.53
CA SER A 115 -19.35 14.42 19.92
C SER A 115 -20.83 14.53 19.57
N ALA A 116 -21.23 14.04 18.39
CA ALA A 116 -22.63 14.01 17.96
C ALA A 116 -23.49 13.06 18.81
N ARG A 117 -22.94 11.92 19.24
CA ARG A 117 -23.61 10.99 20.17
C ARG A 117 -23.87 11.64 21.52
N ARG A 118 -22.86 12.27 22.13
CA ARG A 118 -23.00 12.99 23.41
C ARG A 118 -24.13 14.03 23.38
N ARG A 119 -24.16 14.88 22.34
CA ARG A 119 -25.23 15.87 22.16
C ARG A 119 -26.62 15.26 22.05
N ARG A 120 -26.75 14.07 21.43
CA ARG A 120 -28.03 13.36 21.34
C ARG A 120 -28.47 12.79 22.67
N ASP A 121 -27.54 12.22 23.43
CA ASP A 121 -27.84 11.60 24.72
C ASP A 121 -28.20 12.66 25.77
N GLU A 122 -27.51 13.81 25.78
CA GLU A 122 -27.85 14.98 26.60
C GLU A 122 -29.26 15.49 26.27
N LYS A 123 -29.60 15.64 24.99
CA LYS A 123 -30.95 16.06 24.58
C LYS A 123 -32.03 15.08 24.99
N ARG A 124 -31.76 13.77 24.91
CA ARG A 124 -32.70 12.73 25.35
C ARG A 124 -32.92 12.75 26.86
N ARG A 125 -31.85 12.95 27.63
CA ARG A 125 -31.92 13.10 29.09
C ARG A 125 -32.75 14.32 29.48
N ALA A 126 -32.45 15.49 28.90
CA ALA A 126 -33.20 16.72 29.15
C ALA A 126 -34.69 16.59 28.77
N ALA A 127 -35.00 15.89 27.66
CA ALA A 127 -36.38 15.66 27.25
C ALA A 127 -37.13 14.66 28.15
N ALA A 128 -36.43 13.70 28.77
CA ALA A 128 -37.01 12.79 29.75
C ALA A 128 -37.31 13.52 31.07
N GLU A 129 -36.35 14.31 31.56
CA GLU A 129 -36.49 15.14 32.76
C GLU A 129 -37.67 16.13 32.60
N ALA A 130 -37.81 16.76 31.43
CA ALA A 130 -38.92 17.67 31.15
C ALA A 130 -40.31 17.00 31.03
N ARG A 131 -40.38 15.66 30.92
CA ARG A 131 -41.66 14.92 30.92
C ARG A 131 -42.08 14.45 32.30
N GLU A 132 -41.15 14.38 33.25
CA GLU A 132 -41.39 13.98 34.63
C GLU A 132 -41.63 15.16 35.58
N ALA A 133 -41.33 16.39 35.12
CA ALA A 133 -41.62 17.66 35.80
C ALA A 133 -42.98 18.25 35.38
#